data_AF-A0A4Y2NUB7-F1
#
_entry.id   AF-A0A4Y2NUB7-F1
#
_cell.length_a   1.000
_cell.length_b   1.000
_cell.length_c   1.000
_cell.angle_alpha   90.00
_cell.angle_beta   90.00
_cell.angle_gamma   90.00
#
_symmetry.space_group_name_H-M   'P 1'
#
loop_
_entity.id
_entity.type
_entity.pdbx_description
1 polymer ?
#
loop_
_entity_poly.entity_id
_entity_poly.type
_entity_poly.pdbx_seq_one_letter_code
_entity_poly.pdbx_strand_id
1 'polypeptide(L)'
;IVGEYEESENSYYLWTHKKFDIGYNADQIVDVNLTSEAKIKLEKGKKITFTYEVNWKPSSVKFEDRFDKYLDPSFFQHRIHWFSIFNSFMMVIFLVGLVSMILMRTLRKDYARYSKDEEMDDM
;
A
#
# COMPACT_ATOMS: atom_id res chain seq x y z
N ILE A 1 -17.93 3.14 -0.95
CA ILE A 1 -18.18 2.40 -2.21
C ILE A 1 -19.69 2.19 -2.34
N VAL A 2 -20.27 2.38 -3.53
CA VAL A 2 -21.74 2.36 -3.75
C VAL A 2 -22.28 1.01 -4.24
N GLY A 3 -21.43 0.20 -4.88
CA GLY A 3 -21.77 -1.12 -5.39
C GLY A 3 -20.51 -1.88 -5.82
N GLU A 4 -20.70 -3.09 -6.32
CA GLU A 4 -19.62 -3.96 -6.79
C GLU A 4 -20.04 -4.77 -8.02
N TYR A 5 -19.06 -5.14 -8.83
CA TYR A 5 -19.24 -6.02 -9.97
C TYR A 5 -18.64 -7.39 -9.63
N GLU A 6 -19.40 -8.44 -9.87
CA GLU A 6 -19.01 -9.81 -9.56
C GLU A 6 -18.78 -10.57 -10.87
N GLU A 7 -17.50 -10.82 -11.17
CA GLU A 7 -17.07 -11.45 -12.42
C GLU A 7 -17.60 -12.88 -12.60
N SER A 8 -17.68 -13.65 -11.52
CA SER A 8 -18.14 -15.04 -11.55
C SER A 8 -19.57 -15.20 -12.05
N GLU A 9 -20.42 -14.22 -11.78
CA GLU A 9 -21.84 -14.23 -12.18
C GLU A 9 -22.17 -13.19 -13.25
N ASN A 10 -21.16 -12.48 -13.77
CA ASN A 10 -21.29 -11.35 -14.70
C ASN A 10 -22.44 -10.40 -14.29
N SER A 11 -22.50 -10.06 -13.01
CA SER A 11 -23.64 -9.38 -12.38
C SER A 11 -23.18 -8.16 -11.59
N TYR A 12 -24.00 -7.11 -11.64
CA TYR A 12 -23.77 -5.88 -10.88
C TYR A 12 -24.60 -5.88 -9.61
N TYR A 13 -24.01 -5.38 -8.52
CA TYR A 13 -24.62 -5.32 -7.21
C TYR A 13 -24.52 -3.93 -6.61
N LEU A 14 -25.52 -3.56 -5.82
CA LEU A 14 -25.62 -2.26 -5.19
C LEU A 14 -25.84 -2.40 -3.68
N TRP A 15 -25.18 -1.57 -2.89
CA TRP A 15 -25.40 -1.48 -1.46
C TRP A 15 -26.55 -0.53 -1.17
N THR A 16 -27.60 -1.04 -0.54
CA THR A 16 -28.88 -0.31 -0.41
C THR A 16 -29.13 0.23 0.99
N HIS A 17 -28.41 -0.26 1.99
CA HIS A 17 -28.47 0.24 3.35
C HIS A 17 -27.16 0.95 3.73
N LYS A 18 -27.28 2.14 4.31
CA LYS A 18 -26.15 2.91 4.85
C LYS A 18 -26.26 3.05 6.36
N LYS A 19 -25.29 2.52 7.09
CA LYS A 19 -25.21 2.62 8.54
C LYS A 19 -24.18 3.65 8.94
N PHE A 20 -24.63 4.71 9.61
CA PHE A 20 -23.79 5.76 10.16
C PHE A 20 -23.61 5.53 11.65
N ASP A 21 -22.40 5.22 12.09
CA ASP A 21 -22.04 5.17 13.50
C ASP A 21 -21.27 6.46 13.84
N ILE A 22 -21.90 7.34 14.62
CA ILE A 22 -21.36 8.65 14.97
C ILE A 22 -20.93 8.64 16.44
N GLY A 23 -19.63 8.80 16.66
CA GLY A 23 -19.04 9.01 17.98
C GLY A 23 -19.11 10.48 18.37
N TYR A 24 -19.66 10.80 19.54
CA TYR A 24 -19.72 12.17 20.06
C TYR A 24 -19.13 12.28 21.47
N ASN A 25 -18.55 13.43 21.76
CA ASN A 25 -18.11 13.84 23.09
C ASN A 25 -18.72 15.21 23.38
N ALA A 26 -19.62 15.28 24.37
CA ALA A 26 -20.45 16.44 24.65
C ALA A 26 -21.19 16.95 23.38
N ASP A 27 -20.87 18.16 22.92
CA ASP A 27 -21.45 18.82 21.74
C ASP A 27 -20.62 18.64 20.46
N GLN A 28 -19.60 17.79 20.49
CA GLN A 28 -18.63 17.62 19.40
C GLN A 28 -18.64 16.22 18.81
N ILE A 29 -18.64 16.13 17.47
CA ILE A 29 -18.47 14.86 16.75
C ILE A 29 -16.98 14.53 16.70
N VAL A 30 -16.62 13.35 17.19
CA VAL A 30 -15.23 12.89 17.26
C VAL A 30 -14.92 11.77 16.28
N ASP A 31 -15.93 11.00 15.86
CA ASP A 31 -15.77 9.97 14.85
C ASP A 31 -17.04 9.76 14.03
N VAL A 32 -16.89 9.38 12.77
CA VAL A 32 -17.97 8.93 11.90
C VAL A 32 -17.50 7.71 11.13
N ASN A 33 -18.19 6.59 11.32
CA ASN A 33 -17.99 5.38 10.54
C ASN A 33 -19.22 5.13 9.64
N LEU A 34 -18.97 4.80 8.38
CA LEU A 34 -20.00 4.49 7.40
C LEU A 34 -19.84 3.05 6.92
N THR A 35 -20.78 2.21 7.31
CA THR A 35 -20.88 0.84 6.81
C THR A 35 -21.95 0.78 5.72
N SER A 36 -21.64 0.10 4.62
CA SER A 36 -22.59 -0.15 3.54
C SER A 36 -23.03 -1.59 3.60
N GLU A 37 -24.33 -1.81 3.74
CA GLU A 37 -24.93 -3.14 3.93
C GLU A 37 -26.07 -3.36 2.93
N ALA A 38 -26.66 -4.56 2.95
CA ALA A 38 -27.72 -5.00 2.06
C ALA A 38 -27.34 -4.90 0.56
N LYS A 39 -26.56 -5.89 0.10
CA LYS A 39 -26.18 -6.10 -1.30
C LYS A 39 -27.39 -6.59 -2.11
N ILE A 40 -27.78 -5.85 -3.14
CA ILE A 40 -28.90 -6.22 -4.02
C ILE A 40 -28.42 -6.27 -5.46
N LYS A 41 -28.78 -7.34 -6.19
CA LYS A 41 -28.50 -7.50 -7.62
C LYS A 41 -29.25 -6.44 -8.44
N LEU A 42 -28.50 -5.76 -9.31
CA LEU A 42 -28.99 -4.73 -10.21
C LEU A 42 -29.63 -5.37 -11.44
N GLU A 43 -30.90 -5.05 -11.67
CA GLU A 43 -31.70 -5.57 -12.79
C GLU A 43 -32.46 -4.42 -13.46
N LYS A 44 -32.59 -4.48 -14.78
CA LYS A 44 -33.23 -3.41 -15.56
C LYS A 44 -34.70 -3.29 -15.17
N GLY A 45 -35.11 -2.09 -14.73
CA GLY A 45 -36.50 -1.79 -14.35
C GLY A 45 -36.88 -2.17 -12.90
N LYS A 46 -35.94 -2.72 -12.12
CA LYS A 46 -36.17 -3.01 -10.70
C LYS A 46 -36.19 -1.72 -9.87
N LYS A 47 -37.24 -1.55 -9.07
CA LYS A 47 -37.29 -0.48 -8.05
C LYS A 47 -36.48 -0.92 -6.84
N ILE A 48 -35.48 -0.13 -6.47
CA ILE A 48 -34.61 -0.38 -5.33
C ILE A 48 -34.89 0.72 -4.29
N THR A 49 -35.22 0.32 -3.07
CA THR A 49 -35.41 1.24 -1.95
C THR A 49 -34.10 1.39 -1.20
N PHE A 50 -33.66 2.63 -1.02
CA PHE A 50 -32.51 2.94 -0.18
C PHE A 50 -32.97 3.23 1.23
N THR A 51 -32.20 2.73 2.20
CA THR A 51 -32.44 2.96 3.61
C THR A 51 -31.14 3.40 4.28
N TYR A 52 -31.27 4.10 5.39
CA TYR A 52 -30.13 4.45 6.21
C TYR A 52 -30.50 4.36 7.68
N GLU A 53 -29.50 4.14 8.51
CA GLU A 53 -29.62 4.20 9.96
C GLU A 53 -28.52 5.08 10.54
N VAL A 54 -28.82 5.75 11.65
CA VAL A 54 -27.88 6.63 12.35
C VAL A 54 -27.83 6.22 13.81
N ASN A 55 -26.66 5.79 14.25
CA ASN A 55 -26.37 5.34 15.60
C ASN A 55 -25.43 6.33 16.28
N TRP A 56 -25.88 6.95 17.36
CA TRP A 56 -25.07 7.88 18.16
C TRP A 56 -24.46 7.15 19.35
N LYS A 57 -23.13 7.24 19.51
CA LYS A 57 -22.39 6.58 20.58
C LYS A 57 -21.54 7.59 21.35
N PRO A 58 -21.63 7.61 22.69
CA PRO A 58 -20.74 8.46 23.49
C PRO A 58 -19.31 7.95 23.37
N SER A 59 -18.36 8.88 23.29
CA SER A 59 -16.92 8.61 23.19
C SER A 59 -16.15 9.41 24.23
N SER A 60 -15.11 8.81 24.80
CA SER A 60 -14.18 9.48 25.71
C SER A 60 -13.07 10.26 25.00
N VAL A 61 -12.94 10.09 23.67
CA VAL A 61 -11.94 10.79 22.86
C VAL A 61 -12.26 12.28 22.83
N LYS A 62 -11.28 13.13 23.11
CA LYS A 62 -11.45 14.58 22.99
C LYS A 62 -11.49 14.96 21.52
N PHE A 63 -12.19 16.04 21.19
CA PHE A 63 -12.25 16.53 19.80
C PHE A 63 -10.87 16.89 19.24
N GLU A 64 -9.95 17.37 20.08
CA GLU A 64 -8.57 17.68 19.71
C GLU A 64 -7.81 16.42 19.24
N ASP A 65 -8.02 15.29 19.93
CA ASP A 65 -7.33 14.01 19.71
C ASP A 65 -8.01 13.14 18.64
N ARG A 66 -9.07 13.64 17.98
CA ARG A 66 -9.90 12.84 17.06
C ARG A 66 -9.14 12.25 15.87
N PHE A 67 -8.05 12.90 15.45
CA PHE A 67 -7.24 12.46 14.33
C PHE A 67 -6.15 11.45 14.74
N ASP A 68 -5.91 11.26 16.04
CA ASP A 68 -4.84 10.39 16.52
C ASP A 68 -5.02 8.94 16.04
N LYS A 69 -6.27 8.48 15.89
CA LYS A 69 -6.56 7.14 15.33
C LYS A 69 -6.07 6.94 13.89
N TYR A 70 -5.94 8.02 13.13
CA TYR A 70 -5.42 7.98 11.75
C TYR A 70 -3.92 8.24 11.70
N LEU A 71 -3.36 8.80 12.77
CA LEU A 71 -1.96 9.13 12.90
C LEU A 71 -1.16 8.03 13.59
N ASP A 72 -1.80 6.91 14.01
CA ASP A 72 -1.16 5.83 14.75
C ASP A 72 0.19 5.45 14.10
N PRO A 73 1.31 5.87 14.72
CA PRO A 73 2.64 5.77 14.12
C PRO A 73 3.03 4.31 13.86
N SER A 74 2.47 3.38 14.63
CA SER A 74 2.82 1.95 14.56
C SER A 74 2.49 1.33 13.20
N PHE A 75 1.41 1.78 12.55
CA PHE A 75 0.94 1.21 11.28
C PHE A 75 1.61 1.87 10.06
N PHE A 76 1.74 3.19 10.05
CA PHE A 76 2.24 3.92 8.88
C PHE A 76 3.77 4.05 8.83
N GLN A 77 4.45 4.19 9.97
CA GLN A 77 5.90 4.42 9.95
C GLN A 77 6.69 3.16 9.60
N HIS A 78 6.28 1.99 10.09
CA HIS A 78 7.09 0.78 9.94
C HIS A 78 7.19 0.30 8.47
N ARG A 79 6.06 0.28 7.75
CA ARG A 79 6.01 -0.22 6.35
C ARG A 79 6.74 0.71 5.38
N ILE A 80 6.48 2.02 5.48
CA ILE A 80 7.00 3.01 4.54
C ILE A 80 8.50 3.24 4.75
N HIS A 81 8.96 3.29 6.00
CA HIS A 81 10.37 3.53 6.30
C HIS A 81 11.25 2.36 5.85
N TRP A 82 10.87 1.12 6.16
CA TRP A 82 11.65 -0.06 5.75
C TRP A 82 11.67 -0.25 4.22
N PHE A 83 10.59 0.10 3.51
CA PHE A 83 10.56 0.08 2.04
C PHE A 83 11.62 1.02 1.43
N SER A 84 11.77 2.23 1.98
CA SER A 84 12.78 3.19 1.50
C SER A 84 14.22 2.71 1.74
N ILE A 85 14.48 2.08 2.89
CA ILE A 85 15.78 1.47 3.22
C ILE A 85 16.09 0.35 2.21
N PHE A 86 15.15 -0.55 1.96
CA PHE A 86 15.32 -1.62 0.97
C PHE A 86 15.60 -1.08 -0.45
N ASN A 87 14.86 -0.06 -0.88
CA ASN A 87 15.06 0.56 -2.19
C ASN A 87 16.47 1.14 -2.36
N SER A 88 16.98 1.87 -1.35
CA SER A 88 18.35 2.38 -1.37
C SER A 88 19.40 1.26 -1.32
N PHE A 89 19.16 0.19 -0.55
CA PHE A 89 20.06 -0.95 -0.43
C PHE A 89 20.20 -1.72 -1.75
N MET A 90 19.10 -1.92 -2.46
CA MET A 90 19.11 -2.55 -3.80
C MET A 90 19.93 -1.75 -4.81
N MET A 91 19.85 -0.41 -4.79
CA MET A 91 20.68 0.43 -5.66
C MET A 91 22.18 0.26 -5.38
N VAL A 92 22.58 0.17 -4.11
CA VAL A 92 23.99 -0.03 -3.75
C VAL A 92 24.50 -1.39 -4.26
N ILE A 93 23.74 -2.47 -4.05
CA ILE A 93 24.11 -3.81 -4.57
C ILE A 93 24.26 -3.79 -6.09
N PHE A 94 23.33 -3.14 -6.78
CA PHE A 94 23.36 -3.03 -8.24
C PHE A 94 24.62 -2.30 -8.73
N LEU A 95 24.96 -1.16 -8.11
CA LEU A 95 26.16 -0.41 -8.45
C LEU A 95 27.44 -1.19 -8.16
N VAL A 96 27.53 -1.87 -7.02
CA VAL A 96 28.68 -2.72 -6.68
C VAL A 96 28.83 -3.87 -7.69
N GLY A 97 27.73 -4.50 -8.10
CA GLY A 97 27.73 -5.53 -9.13
C GLY A 97 28.27 -5.03 -10.47
N LEU A 98 27.81 -3.85 -10.93
CA LEU A 98 28.32 -3.24 -12.16
C LEU A 98 29.81 -2.91 -12.08
N VAL A 99 30.26 -2.30 -10.98
CA VAL A 99 31.68 -1.96 -10.77
C VAL A 99 32.53 -3.23 -10.73
N SER A 100 32.10 -4.26 -10.00
CA SER A 100 32.80 -5.53 -9.92
C SER A 100 32.89 -6.22 -11.29
N MET A 101 31.85 -6.14 -12.13
CA MET A 101 31.86 -6.69 -13.49
C MET A 101 32.89 -5.98 -14.37
N ILE A 102 32.96 -4.63 -14.32
CA ILE A 102 33.95 -3.85 -15.06
C ILE A 102 35.36 -4.20 -14.60
N LEU A 103 35.59 -4.25 -13.28
CA LEU A 103 36.90 -4.55 -12.71
C LEU A 103 37.35 -5.99 -13.02
N MET A 104 36.46 -6.98 -12.95
CA MET A 104 36.80 -8.33 -13.40
C MET A 104 37.13 -8.40 -14.89
N ARG A 105 36.42 -7.61 -15.71
CA ARG A 105 36.69 -7.55 -17.16
C ARG A 105 38.06 -6.92 -17.45
N THR A 106 38.45 -5.86 -16.75
CA THR A 106 39.77 -5.25 -16.91
C THR A 106 40.87 -6.18 -16.39
N LEU A 107 40.72 -6.75 -15.20
CA LEU A 107 41.70 -7.67 -14.62
C LEU A 107 41.94 -8.91 -15.49
N ARG A 108 40.88 -9.54 -16.03
CA ARG A 108 41.06 -10.67 -16.96
C ARG A 108 41.83 -10.27 -18.21
N LYS A 109 41.56 -9.08 -18.76
CA LYS A 109 42.25 -8.56 -19.95
C LYS A 109 43.71 -8.25 -19.66
N ASP A 110 44.00 -7.63 -18.52
CA ASP A 110 45.36 -7.28 -18.12
C ASP A 110 46.16 -8.54 -17.77
N TYR A 111 45.58 -9.49 -17.01
CA TYR A 111 46.21 -10.79 -16.71
C TYR A 111 46.59 -11.56 -17.98
N ALA A 112 45.67 -11.64 -18.96
CA ALA A 112 45.94 -12.31 -20.23
C ALA A 112 46.98 -11.59 -21.12
N ARG A 113 47.28 -10.32 -20.84
CA ARG A 113 48.33 -9.56 -21.52
C ARG A 113 49.67 -9.83 -20.85
N TYR A 114 49.75 -9.72 -19.52
CA TYR A 114 50.98 -9.99 -18.79
C TYR A 114 51.45 -11.43 -18.94
N SER A 115 50.54 -12.42 -18.94
CA SER A 115 50.93 -13.81 -19.18
C SER A 115 51.50 -14.06 -20.58
N LYS A 116 51.12 -13.25 -21.58
CA LYS A 116 51.65 -13.34 -22.95
C LYS A 116 52.99 -12.62 -23.10
N ASP A 117 53.15 -11.49 -22.40
CA ASP A 117 54.40 -10.74 -22.41
C ASP A 117 55.51 -11.51 -21.65
N GLU A 118 55.20 -12.24 -20.58
CA GLU A 118 56.14 -13.15 -19.90
C GLU A 118 56.59 -14.32 -20.79
N GLU A 119 55.67 -14.97 -21.52
CA GLU A 119 56.03 -16.07 -22.46
C GLU A 119 56.90 -15.61 -23.64
N MET A 120 56.88 -14.32 -23.99
CA MET A 120 57.67 -13.74 -25.07
C MET A 120 59.06 -13.26 -24.65
N ASP A 121 59.25 -12.90 -23.38
CA ASP A 121 60.56 -12.44 -22.84
C ASP A 121 61.47 -13.63 -22.47
N ASP A 122 60.89 -14.81 -22.24
CA ASP A 122 61.58 -16.07 -21.94
C ASP A 122 62.02 -16.89 -23.19
N MET A 123 61.81 -16.37 -24.41
CA MET A 123 62.17 -17.02 -25.69
C MET A 123 63.31 -16.30 -26.43
#